data_AF-G4ZTM3-F1
#
_entry.id   AF-G4ZTM3-F1
#
_cell.length_a   1.000
_cell.length_b   1.000
_cell.length_c   1.000
_cell.angle_alpha   90.00
_cell.angle_beta   90.00
_cell.angle_gamma   90.00
#
_symmetry.space_group_name_H-M   'P 1'
#
loop_
_entity.id
_entity.type
_entity.pdbx_description
1 polymer ?
#
loop_
_entity_poly.entity_id
_entity_poly.type
_entity_poly.pdbx_seq_one_letter_code
_entity_poly.pdbx_strand_id
1 'polypeptide(L)'
;MPQHRVRPRRVLADITIGIKTVLGIGEVIPEALAPRIKAIVTFGNPLMLFGQTISSTSTTYGPKAVEFCNLGDPVCANGINAIAHLTYPTDGSVTSAARQAAALVRGGSTKLRGY
;
A
#
# COMPACT_ATOMS: atom_id res chain seq x y z
N MET A 1 16.88 18.35 30.33
CA MET A 1 17.11 17.80 28.96
C MET A 1 15.93 16.89 28.61
N PRO A 2 14.98 17.31 27.74
CA PRO A 2 13.81 16.49 27.47
C PRO A 2 14.13 15.40 26.46
N GLN A 3 13.79 14.16 26.79
CA GLN A 3 13.98 13.00 25.93
C GLN A 3 12.93 13.02 24.80
N HIS A 4 13.36 13.24 23.55
CA HIS A 4 12.51 13.09 22.38
C HIS A 4 12.18 11.60 22.17
N ARG A 5 10.98 11.19 22.59
CA ARG A 5 10.42 9.87 22.27
C ARG A 5 10.13 9.79 20.77
N VAL A 6 11.02 9.15 20.01
CA VAL A 6 10.83 8.82 18.59
C VAL A 6 9.62 7.88 18.48
N ARG A 7 8.48 8.35 17.96
CA ARG A 7 7.35 7.47 17.68
C ARG A 7 7.65 6.66 16.41
N PRO A 8 7.72 5.32 16.45
CA PRO A 8 7.99 4.51 15.27
C PRO A 8 6.86 4.70 14.25
N ARG A 9 7.23 5.15 13.04
CA ARG A 9 6.31 5.25 11.90
C ARG A 9 6.27 3.87 11.25
N ARG A 10 5.10 3.25 11.24
CA ARG A 10 4.93 1.90 10.68
C ARG A 10 4.67 2.01 9.19
N VAL A 11 5.47 1.27 8.41
CA VAL A 11 5.20 0.98 7.01
C VAL A 11 4.53 -0.38 6.99
N LEU A 12 3.32 -0.46 6.44
CA LEU A 12 2.67 -1.74 6.18
C LEU A 12 2.91 -2.05 4.70
N ALA A 13 3.80 -3.01 4.46
CA ALA A 13 3.92 -3.66 3.16
C ALA A 13 3.17 -4.97 3.31
N ASP A 14 1.91 -4.98 2.90
CA ASP A 14 1.10 -6.20 2.92
C ASP A 14 1.01 -6.71 1.49
N ILE A 15 1.39 -7.97 1.27
CA ILE A 15 1.06 -8.70 0.03
C ILE A 15 -0.46 -9.02 0.05
N THR A 16 -1.09 -8.91 1.21
CA THR A 16 -2.48 -9.27 1.49
C THR A 16 -3.18 -8.12 2.20
N ILE A 17 -4.03 -7.44 1.45
CA ILE A 17 -4.79 -6.25 1.84
C ILE A 17 -5.38 -6.36 3.27
N GLY A 18 -4.79 -5.64 4.24
CA GLY A 18 -5.37 -5.35 5.57
C GLY A 18 -6.43 -4.24 5.58
N ILE A 19 -7.03 -3.97 4.42
CA ILE A 19 -8.14 -3.03 4.23
C ILE A 19 -9.39 -3.89 4.09
N LYS A 20 -10.55 -3.46 4.62
CA LYS A 20 -11.83 -4.12 4.37
C LYS A 20 -12.10 -4.16 2.85
N THR A 21 -11.66 -5.23 2.21
CA THR A 21 -12.04 -5.66 0.88
C THR A 21 -12.53 -7.08 1.02
N VAL A 22 -13.46 -7.49 0.15
CA VAL A 22 -14.09 -8.82 0.21
C VAL A 22 -13.08 -9.97 0.01
N LEU A 23 -11.80 -9.66 -0.27
CA LEU A 23 -10.77 -10.60 -0.69
C LEU A 23 -9.58 -10.72 0.29
N GLY A 24 -9.53 -9.93 1.37
CA GLY A 24 -8.44 -9.95 2.34
C GLY A 24 -8.69 -10.94 3.48
N ILE A 25 -7.82 -11.95 3.63
CA ILE A 25 -7.71 -12.77 4.85
C ILE A 25 -6.85 -12.05 5.91
N GLY A 26 -7.24 -10.84 6.28
CA GLY A 26 -6.48 -9.99 7.20
C GLY A 26 -7.34 -9.43 8.32
N GLU A 27 -6.75 -9.28 9.50
CA GLU A 27 -7.39 -8.55 10.59
C GLU A 27 -7.50 -7.07 10.20
N VAL A 28 -8.69 -6.49 10.38
CA VAL A 28 -8.92 -5.09 10.01
C VAL A 28 -8.07 -4.20 10.88
N ILE A 29 -7.29 -3.31 10.26
CA ILE A 29 -6.50 -2.31 10.98
C ILE A 29 -7.43 -1.49 11.87
N PRO A 30 -7.24 -1.50 13.21
CA PRO A 30 -8.02 -0.69 14.12
C PRO A 30 -7.97 0.79 13.72
N GLU A 31 -9.10 1.47 13.79
CA GLU A 31 -9.22 2.87 13.33
C GLU A 31 -8.22 3.81 14.03
N ALA A 32 -7.94 3.55 15.31
CA ALA A 32 -6.94 4.28 16.09
C ALA A 32 -5.50 4.18 15.51
N LEU A 33 -5.21 3.18 14.68
CA LEU A 33 -3.92 3.00 14.02
C LEU A 33 -3.88 3.61 12.61
N ALA A 34 -5.03 3.87 11.97
CA ALA A 34 -5.09 4.41 10.62
C ALA A 34 -4.30 5.73 10.41
N PRO A 35 -4.27 6.69 11.37
CA PRO A 35 -3.44 7.90 11.25
C PRO A 35 -1.92 7.63 11.23
N ARG A 36 -1.49 6.49 11.80
CA ARG A 36 -0.07 6.09 11.89
C ARG A 36 0.42 5.45 10.59
N ILE A 37 -0.48 4.90 9.78
CA ILE A 37 -0.16 4.38 8.46
C ILE A 37 0.10 5.54 7.53
N LYS A 38 1.27 5.53 6.90
CA LYS A 38 1.72 6.58 5.98
C LYS A 38 1.78 6.14 4.53
N ALA A 39 1.91 4.84 4.29
CA ALA A 39 1.91 4.24 2.96
C ALA A 39 1.29 2.85 3.05
N ILE A 40 0.56 2.46 2.01
CA ILE A 40 0.09 1.10 1.74
C ILE A 40 0.57 0.76 0.36
N VAL A 41 1.26 -0.36 0.23
CA VAL A 41 1.76 -0.87 -1.05
C VAL A 41 1.10 -2.20 -1.32
N THR A 42 0.59 -2.40 -2.54
CA THR A 42 0.09 -3.70 -2.99
C THR A 42 0.69 -4.06 -4.35
N PHE A 43 0.82 -5.37 -4.59
CA PHE A 43 1.23 -5.95 -5.86
C PHE A 43 0.17 -6.96 -6.27
N GLY A 44 -0.33 -6.87 -7.50
CA GLY A 44 -1.37 -7.78 -7.98
C GLY A 44 -2.70 -7.62 -7.22
N ASN A 45 -3.15 -6.39 -6.95
CA ASN A 45 -4.40 -6.14 -6.22
C ASN A 45 -5.63 -6.63 -7.02
N PRO A 46 -6.40 -7.64 -6.53
CA PRO A 46 -7.53 -8.15 -7.28
C PRO A 46 -8.74 -7.21 -7.36
N LEU A 47 -8.79 -6.13 -6.56
CA LEU A 47 -9.81 -5.09 -6.73
C LEU A 47 -9.83 -4.52 -8.15
N MET A 48 -8.67 -4.50 -8.81
CA MET A 48 -8.52 -3.95 -10.16
C MET A 48 -9.30 -4.76 -11.20
N LEU A 49 -9.56 -6.05 -10.97
CA LEU A 49 -10.47 -6.85 -11.81
C LEU A 49 -11.90 -6.32 -11.80
N PHE A 50 -12.30 -5.67 -10.71
CA PHE A 50 -13.62 -5.07 -10.54
C PHE A 50 -13.61 -3.57 -10.87
N GLY A 51 -12.55 -3.06 -11.51
CA GLY A 51 -12.39 -1.63 -11.81
C GLY A 51 -12.19 -0.76 -10.57
N GLN A 52 -11.79 -1.36 -9.45
CA GLN A 52 -11.61 -0.68 -8.17
C GLN A 52 -10.13 -0.65 -7.76
N THR A 53 -9.78 0.36 -6.97
CA THR A 53 -8.46 0.50 -6.35
C THR A 53 -8.64 0.92 -4.91
N ILE A 54 -7.61 0.79 -4.07
CA ILE A 54 -7.64 1.36 -2.72
C ILE A 54 -7.79 2.88 -2.83
N SER A 55 -7.13 3.49 -3.82
CA SER A 55 -7.25 4.92 -4.11
C SER A 55 -8.68 5.37 -4.39
N SER A 56 -9.49 4.56 -5.08
CA SER A 56 -10.86 4.94 -5.44
C SER A 56 -11.90 4.56 -4.39
N THR A 57 -11.63 3.53 -3.59
CA THR A 57 -12.63 2.94 -2.67
C THR A 57 -12.44 3.32 -1.21
N SER A 58 -11.29 3.90 -0.84
CA SER A 58 -11.02 4.32 0.54
C SER A 58 -10.61 5.78 0.64
N THR A 59 -11.42 6.59 1.32
CA THR A 59 -11.05 7.97 1.66
C THR A 59 -9.87 8.02 2.64
N THR A 60 -9.80 7.07 3.58
CA THR A 60 -8.76 7.00 4.62
C THR A 60 -7.41 6.56 4.07
N TYR A 61 -7.41 5.56 3.18
CA TYR A 61 -6.19 4.90 2.71
C TYR A 61 -5.81 5.29 1.30
N GLY A 62 -6.75 5.75 0.48
CA GLY A 62 -6.51 6.08 -0.92
C GLY A 62 -5.38 7.06 -1.16
N PRO A 63 -5.28 8.19 -0.42
CA PRO A 63 -4.15 9.13 -0.56
C PRO A 63 -2.77 8.57 -0.18
N LYS A 64 -2.72 7.35 0.36
CA LYS A 64 -1.51 6.68 0.84
C LYS A 64 -1.26 5.36 0.11
N ALA A 65 -2.11 5.00 -0.85
CA ALA A 65 -2.04 3.74 -1.57
C ALA A 65 -1.08 3.86 -2.76
N VAL A 66 -0.28 2.82 -2.96
CA VAL A 66 0.58 2.61 -4.12
C VAL A 66 0.32 1.20 -4.60
N GLU A 67 -0.26 1.07 -5.78
CA GLU A 67 -0.78 -0.22 -6.25
C GLU A 67 -0.07 -0.57 -7.57
N PHE A 68 0.60 -1.72 -7.57
CA PHE A 68 1.31 -2.24 -8.74
C PHE A 68 0.49 -3.36 -9.37
N CYS A 69 0.31 -3.27 -10.68
CA CYS A 69 -0.31 -4.31 -11.47
C CYS A 69 0.49 -4.48 -12.76
N ASN A 70 1.12 -5.63 -12.91
CA ASN A 70 1.88 -5.97 -14.10
C ASN A 70 0.92 -6.27 -15.26
N LEU A 71 1.32 -5.88 -16.46
CA LEU A 71 0.51 -6.11 -17.65
C LEU A 71 0.30 -7.61 -17.87
N GLY A 72 -0.97 -8.01 -18.00
CA GLY A 72 -1.34 -9.40 -18.22
C GLY A 72 -1.35 -10.27 -16.97
N ASP A 73 -1.11 -9.70 -15.79
CA ASP A 73 -1.29 -10.38 -14.51
C ASP A 73 -2.77 -10.86 -14.39
N PRO A 74 -3.02 -12.17 -14.23
CA PRO A 74 -4.38 -12.70 -14.12
C PRO A 74 -5.12 -12.21 -12.88
N VAL A 75 -4.41 -11.78 -11.85
CA VAL A 75 -5.00 -11.38 -10.56
C VAL A 75 -5.52 -9.96 -10.59
N CYS A 76 -4.90 -9.04 -11.33
CA CYS A 76 -5.27 -7.62 -11.30
C CYS A 76 -5.57 -7.01 -12.67
N ALA A 77 -5.05 -7.58 -13.76
CA ALA A 77 -5.17 -7.03 -15.12
C ALA A 77 -6.10 -7.85 -16.03
N ASN A 78 -6.87 -8.80 -15.47
CA ASN A 78 -7.73 -9.73 -16.23
C ASN A 78 -6.98 -10.44 -17.37
N GLY A 79 -5.69 -10.74 -17.13
CA GLY A 79 -4.83 -11.42 -18.09
C GLY A 79 -4.74 -12.93 -17.86
N ILE A 80 -3.80 -13.57 -18.56
CA ILE A 80 -3.49 -15.00 -18.42
C ILE A 80 -2.00 -15.25 -18.13
N ASN A 81 -1.21 -14.19 -17.98
CA ASN A 81 0.24 -14.29 -17.81
C ASN A 81 0.59 -14.47 -16.33
N ALA A 82 0.65 -15.73 -15.89
CA ALA A 82 1.06 -16.05 -14.52
C ALA A 82 2.48 -15.57 -14.18
N ILE A 83 3.39 -15.48 -15.16
CA ILE A 83 4.74 -14.97 -14.94
C ILE A 83 4.70 -13.49 -14.57
N ALA A 84 3.80 -12.70 -15.17
CA ALA A 84 3.61 -11.30 -14.79
C ALA A 84 3.24 -11.15 -13.30
N HIS A 85 2.45 -12.08 -12.75
CA HIS A 85 2.11 -12.08 -11.32
C HIS A 85 3.28 -12.49 -10.43
N LEU A 86 4.10 -13.46 -10.87
CA LEU A 86 5.19 -14.02 -10.06
C LEU A 86 6.46 -13.16 -10.06
N THR A 87 6.55 -12.14 -10.92
CA THR A 87 7.79 -11.40 -11.17
C THR A 87 7.94 -10.09 -10.42
N TYR A 88 6.94 -9.62 -9.67
CA TYR A 88 7.05 -8.40 -8.84
C TYR A 88 8.30 -8.33 -7.95
N PRO A 89 8.82 -9.43 -7.37
CA PRO A 89 10.04 -9.37 -6.55
C PRO A 89 11.30 -9.04 -7.36
N THR A 90 11.31 -9.31 -8.67
CA THR A 90 12.52 -9.29 -9.51
C THR A 90 12.45 -8.30 -10.67
N ASP A 91 11.27 -7.80 -11.04
CA ASP A 91 11.06 -6.88 -12.16
C ASP A 91 11.36 -5.40 -11.83
N GLY A 92 11.76 -5.11 -10.59
CA GLY A 92 12.03 -3.75 -10.09
C GLY A 92 10.81 -3.05 -9.47
N SER A 93 9.63 -3.67 -9.48
CA SER A 93 8.41 -3.15 -8.85
C SER A 93 8.61 -2.95 -7.36
N VAL A 94 9.25 -3.90 -6.65
CA VAL A 94 9.58 -3.75 -5.22
C VAL A 94 10.47 -2.53 -4.94
N THR A 95 11.49 -2.30 -5.78
CA THR A 95 12.38 -1.13 -5.63
C THR A 95 11.62 0.19 -5.83
N SER A 96 10.76 0.23 -6.86
CA SER A 96 9.90 1.39 -7.12
C SER A 96 8.89 1.62 -5.99
N ALA A 97 8.29 0.55 -5.47
CA ALA A 97 7.37 0.59 -4.35
C ALA A 97 8.04 1.14 -3.09
N ALA A 98 9.23 0.67 -2.74
CA ALA A 98 9.98 1.16 -1.59
C ALA A 98 10.27 2.66 -1.70
N ARG A 99 10.65 3.13 -2.90
CA ARG A 99 10.86 4.57 -3.17
C ARG A 99 9.59 5.39 -2.96
N GLN A 100 8.46 4.94 -3.49
CA GLN A 100 7.18 5.65 -3.38
C GLN A 100 6.66 5.65 -1.93
N ALA A 101 6.72 4.50 -1.24
CA ALA A 101 6.37 4.40 0.17
C ALA A 101 7.23 5.32 1.04
N ALA A 102 8.55 5.37 0.80
CA ALA A 102 9.45 6.27 1.51
C ALA A 102 9.11 7.74 1.26
N ALA A 103 8.69 8.11 0.04
CA ALA A 103 8.23 9.45 -0.26
C ALA A 103 6.96 9.82 0.52
N LEU A 104 5.97 8.93 0.60
CA LEU A 104 4.75 9.13 1.39
C LEU A 104 5.04 9.27 2.90
N VAL A 105 5.93 8.43 3.43
CA VAL A 105 6.39 8.55 4.83
C VAL A 105 7.03 9.92 5.08
N ARG A 106 7.91 10.38 4.18
CA ARG A 106 8.57 11.69 4.29
C ARG A 106 7.59 12.86 4.11
N GLY A 107 6.69 12.83 3.14
CA GLY A 107 5.68 13.87 2.91
C GLY A 107 4.73 14.04 4.11
N GLY A 108 4.30 12.94 4.71
CA GLY A 108 3.55 12.97 5.97
C GLY A 108 4.37 13.48 7.16
N SER A 109 5.69 13.42 7.10
CA SER A 109 6.59 13.93 8.14
C SER A 109 6.75 15.45 8.09
N THR A 110 6.66 16.04 6.91
CA THR A 110 6.71 17.50 6.72
C THR A 110 5.42 18.12 7.25
N LYS A 111 4.27 17.52 6.95
CA LYS A 111 2.95 17.96 7.43
C LYS A 111 2.77 17.85 8.97
N LEU A 112 3.55 16.99 9.63
CA LEU A 112 3.53 16.81 11.09
C LEU A 112 4.56 17.66 11.84
N ARG A 113 5.46 18.36 11.14
CA ARG A 113 6.54 19.18 11.74
C ARG A 113 6.31 20.68 11.65
N GLY A 114 5.35 21.13 10.86
CA GLY A 114 4.86 22.50 10.90
C GLY A 114 3.37 22.46 11.17
N TYR A 115 2.98 22.74 12.41
CA TYR A 115 1.73 23.30 12.96
C TYR A 115 1.82 23.22 14.48
#